data_AF-A0A1Y1Q728-F1
#
_entry.id   AF-A0A1Y1Q728-F1
#
_cell.length_a   1.000
_cell.length_b   1.000
_cell.length_c   1.000
_cell.angle_alpha   90.00
_cell.angle_beta   90.00
_cell.angle_gamma   90.00
#
_symmetry.space_group_name_H-M   'P 1'
#
loop_
_entity.id
_entity.type
_entity.pdbx_description
1 polymer ?
#
loop_
_entity_poly.entity_id
_entity_poly.type
_entity_poly.pdbx_seq_one_letter_code
_entity_poly.pdbx_strand_id
1 'polypeptide(L)'
;MSKREIVVLTDVALISAVVQRGMADDIVKAAQEAGAQGASIHYARGRGVRERLGIMGLAIEAEKEVVNIVVSTDQLDRVFEKMYLAGNMDTPGMGFMWVTPLEKAATFIPPEIVERLTQHHTPE
;
A
#
# COMPACT_ATOMS: atom_id res chain seq x y z
N MET A 1 -33.54 8.54 16.34
CA MET A 1 -32.11 8.64 16.00
C MET A 1 -31.98 8.39 14.51
N SER A 2 -31.38 9.30 13.73
CA SER A 2 -31.17 9.02 12.30
C SER A 2 -30.17 7.87 12.16
N LYS A 3 -30.47 6.92 11.27
CA LYS A 3 -29.54 5.85 10.91
C LYS A 3 -28.31 6.49 10.27
N ARG A 4 -27.13 6.28 10.85
CA ARG A 4 -25.87 6.59 10.18
C ARG A 4 -25.59 5.43 9.22
N GLU A 5 -25.59 5.72 7.93
CA GLU A 5 -25.22 4.75 6.90
C GLU A 5 -23.71 4.84 6.63
N ILE A 6 -23.08 3.69 6.38
CA ILE A 6 -21.67 3.60 6.00
C ILE A 6 -21.58 3.36 4.50
N VAL A 7 -20.69 4.08 3.82
CA VAL A 7 -20.34 3.75 2.44
C VAL A 7 -19.20 2.75 2.48
N VAL A 8 -19.40 1.60 1.83
CA VAL A 8 -18.44 0.51 1.76
C VAL A 8 -17.83 0.47 0.37
N LEU A 9 -16.51 0.52 0.32
CA LEU A 9 -15.72 0.30 -0.88
C LEU A 9 -15.48 -1.21 -1.03
N THR A 10 -15.86 -1.75 -2.18
CA THR A 10 -15.54 -3.13 -2.62
C THR A 10 -14.52 -3.07 -3.76
N ASP A 11 -14.04 -4.23 -4.20
CA ASP A 11 -13.11 -4.35 -5.34
C ASP A 11 -11.80 -3.59 -5.14
N VAL A 12 -11.33 -3.61 -3.90
CA VAL A 12 -10.07 -3.00 -3.46
C VAL A 12 -9.09 -4.06 -2.96
N ALA A 13 -7.80 -3.76 -3.04
CA ALA A 13 -6.72 -4.58 -2.53
C ALA A 13 -5.73 -3.74 -1.73
N LEU A 14 -5.08 -4.36 -0.75
CA LEU A 14 -3.98 -3.77 -0.01
C LEU A 14 -2.65 -4.24 -0.59
N ILE A 15 -1.84 -3.30 -1.08
CA ILE A 15 -0.43 -3.53 -1.38
C ILE A 15 0.37 -3.21 -0.12
N SER A 16 1.19 -4.15 0.31
CA SER A 16 2.07 -4.00 1.46
C SER A 16 3.52 -4.26 1.07
N ALA A 17 4.41 -3.32 1.37
CA ALA A 17 5.84 -3.42 1.08
C ALA A 17 6.67 -3.20 2.34
N VAL A 18 7.61 -4.09 2.61
CA VAL A 18 8.64 -3.92 3.65
C VAL A 18 9.94 -3.56 2.95
N VAL A 19 10.49 -2.38 3.26
CA VAL A 19 11.61 -1.77 2.50
C VAL A 19 12.69 -1.25 3.43
N GLN A 20 13.85 -0.87 2.88
CA GLN A 20 14.90 -0.21 3.67
C GLN A 20 14.41 1.14 4.21
N ARG A 21 14.94 1.54 5.36
CA ARG A 21 14.68 2.84 5.96
C ARG A 21 15.03 3.96 4.97
N GLY A 22 14.15 4.95 4.82
CA GLY A 22 14.35 6.10 3.94
C GLY A 22 13.91 5.87 2.49
N MET A 23 13.40 4.68 2.14
CA MET A 23 12.89 4.40 0.79
C MET A 23 11.38 4.56 0.66
N ALA A 24 10.65 4.64 1.78
CA ALA A 24 9.19 4.66 1.72
C ALA A 24 8.64 5.84 0.92
N ASP A 25 9.24 7.03 1.04
CA ASP A 25 8.75 8.24 0.38
C ASP A 25 8.85 8.15 -1.15
N ASP A 26 9.96 7.62 -1.68
CA ASP A 26 10.13 7.43 -3.12
C ASP A 26 9.12 6.41 -3.69
N ILE A 27 8.86 5.35 -2.94
CA ILE A 27 7.89 4.32 -3.31
C ILE A 27 6.46 4.86 -3.27
N VAL A 28 6.12 5.62 -2.23
CA VAL A 28 4.80 6.26 -2.11
C VAL A 28 4.59 7.27 -3.24
N LYS A 29 5.60 8.06 -3.57
CA LYS A 29 5.55 8.99 -4.70
C LYS A 29 5.29 8.25 -6.02
N ALA A 30 6.02 7.16 -6.29
CA ALA A 30 5.81 6.34 -7.48
C ALA A 30 4.39 5.74 -7.53
N ALA A 31 3.86 5.31 -6.38
CA ALA A 31 2.49 4.82 -6.28
C ALA A 31 1.45 5.91 -6.58
N GLN A 32 1.68 7.13 -6.07
CA GLN A 32 0.80 8.29 -6.31
C GLN A 32 0.80 8.70 -7.78
N GLU A 33 1.97 8.72 -8.43
CA GLU A 33 2.10 8.95 -9.88
C GLU A 33 1.37 7.86 -10.71
N ALA A 34 1.24 6.65 -10.15
CA ALA A 34 0.49 5.54 -10.73
C ALA A 34 -1.02 5.56 -10.42
N GLY A 35 -1.51 6.54 -9.63
CA GLY A 35 -2.92 6.75 -9.32
C GLY A 35 -3.34 6.44 -7.88
N ALA A 36 -2.44 5.93 -7.04
CA ALA A 36 -2.75 5.69 -5.64
C ALA A 36 -3.08 7.00 -4.91
N GLN A 37 -4.11 6.99 -4.07
CA GLN A 37 -4.59 8.20 -3.39
C GLN A 37 -3.84 8.52 -2.09
N GLY A 38 -3.24 7.51 -1.46
CA GLY A 38 -2.55 7.68 -0.19
C GLY A 38 -1.84 6.41 0.26
N ALA A 39 -1.01 6.57 1.29
CA ALA A 39 -0.24 5.49 1.88
C ALA A 39 -0.14 5.67 3.40
N SER A 40 -0.01 4.56 4.11
CA SER A 40 0.41 4.55 5.51
C SER A 40 1.83 3.99 5.61
N ILE A 41 2.70 4.70 6.32
CA ILE A 41 4.10 4.28 6.54
C ILE A 41 4.29 4.00 8.02
N HIS A 42 4.85 2.84 8.34
CA HIS A 42 5.20 2.46 9.72
C HIS A 42 6.68 2.08 9.81
N TYR A 43 7.32 2.41 10.93
CA TYR A 43 8.66 1.91 11.22
C TYR A 43 8.60 0.48 11.72
N ALA A 44 9.50 -0.35 11.19
CA ALA A 44 9.62 -1.74 11.54
C ALA A 44 11.09 -2.12 11.74
N ARG A 45 11.29 -3.31 12.31
CA ARG A 45 12.61 -3.90 12.47
C ARG A 45 12.63 -5.27 11.81
N GLY A 46 13.48 -5.44 10.81
CA GLY A 46 13.67 -6.71 10.11
C GLY A 46 14.54 -7.68 10.91
N ARG A 47 14.17 -8.97 10.84
CA ARG A 47 15.00 -10.12 11.23
C ARG A 47 15.09 -11.04 10.01
N GLY A 48 16.24 -11.68 9.77
CA GLY A 48 16.42 -12.49 8.56
C GLY A 48 17.83 -13.07 8.43
N VAL A 49 18.32 -13.25 7.19
CA VAL A 49 19.64 -13.85 6.87
C VAL A 49 20.79 -13.19 7.65
N ARG A 50 20.63 -11.91 8.00
CA ARG A 50 21.51 -11.15 8.89
C ARG A 50 21.91 -11.88 10.17
N GLU A 51 20.99 -12.58 10.83
CA GLU A 51 21.28 -13.29 12.08
C GLU A 51 22.23 -14.48 11.88
N ARG A 52 22.26 -15.03 10.65
CA ARG A 52 23.17 -16.12 10.28
C ARG A 52 24.58 -15.65 9.91
N LEU A 53 24.78 -14.34 9.73
CA LEU A 53 26.05 -13.76 9.26
C LEU A 53 26.98 -13.31 10.41
N GLY A 54 26.61 -13.51 11.68
CA GLY A 54 27.45 -13.19 12.82
C GLY A 54 27.86 -11.70 12.86
N ILE A 55 29.16 -11.42 13.00
CA ILE A 55 29.71 -10.05 13.04
C ILE A 55 29.38 -9.27 11.77
N MET A 56 29.36 -9.91 10.59
CA MET A 56 28.96 -9.26 9.33
C MET A 56 27.50 -8.79 9.34
N GLY A 57 26.65 -9.41 10.16
CA GLY A 57 25.26 -9.00 10.35
C GLY A 57 25.09 -7.66 11.07
N LEU A 58 26.12 -7.13 11.75
CA LEU A 58 26.09 -5.81 12.38
C LEU A 58 26.10 -4.67 11.36
N ALA A 59 26.67 -4.90 10.17
CA ALA A 59 26.72 -3.90 9.09
C ALA A 59 25.40 -3.76 8.31
N ILE A 60 24.48 -4.71 8.45
CA ILE A 60 23.20 -4.72 7.72
C ILE A 60 22.18 -3.92 8.54
N GLU A 61 21.47 -2.98 7.92
CA GLU A 61 20.45 -2.17 8.60
C GLU A 61 19.25 -3.02 9.04
N ALA A 62 18.93 -2.98 10.33
CA ALA A 62 17.74 -3.65 10.88
C ALA A 62 16.49 -2.81 10.73
N GLU A 63 16.64 -1.49 10.61
CA GLU A 63 15.51 -0.59 10.47
C GLU A 63 14.89 -0.76 9.07
N LYS A 64 13.57 -0.80 9.07
CA LYS A 64 12.74 -0.95 7.88
C LYS A 64 11.59 0.03 7.95
N GLU A 65 11.00 0.26 6.81
CA GLU A 65 9.71 0.91 6.69
C GLU A 65 8.71 -0.06 6.07
N VAL A 66 7.46 0.02 6.53
CA VAL A 66 6.35 -0.75 5.97
C VAL A 66 5.39 0.23 5.33
N VAL A 67 5.22 0.12 4.02
CA VAL A 67 4.31 0.93 3.21
C VAL A 67 3.05 0.12 2.95
N ASN A 68 1.89 0.69 3.29
CA ASN A 68 0.58 0.10 3.05
C ASN A 68 -0.24 1.05 2.18
N ILE A 69 -0.71 0.55 1.04
CA ILE A 69 -1.50 1.32 0.08
C ILE A 69 -2.74 0.51 -0.30
N VAL A 70 -3.91 1.12 -0.11
CA VAL A 70 -5.18 0.55 -0.60
C VAL A 70 -5.46 1.14 -1.98
N VAL A 71 -5.68 0.26 -2.96
CA VAL A 71 -6.00 0.62 -4.35
C VAL A 71 -7.23 -0.14 -4.81
N SER A 72 -7.91 0.41 -5.81
CA SER A 72 -8.88 -0.36 -6.58
C SER A 72 -8.17 -1.46 -7.39
N THR A 73 -8.84 -2.58 -7.58
CA THR A 73 -8.30 -3.77 -8.28
C THR A 73 -7.91 -3.47 -9.73
N ASP A 74 -8.53 -2.49 -10.38
CA ASP A 74 -8.17 -1.98 -11.70
C ASP A 74 -6.79 -1.30 -11.76
N GLN A 75 -6.33 -0.73 -10.64
CA GLN A 75 -5.04 -0.04 -10.52
C GLN A 75 -3.94 -0.94 -9.95
N LEU A 76 -4.31 -2.11 -9.41
CA LEU A 76 -3.44 -2.98 -8.62
C LEU A 76 -2.10 -3.25 -9.30
N ASP A 77 -2.13 -3.82 -10.50
CA ASP A 77 -0.92 -4.26 -11.20
C ASP A 77 0.02 -3.09 -11.52
N ARG A 78 -0.54 -1.98 -12.00
CA ARG A 78 0.23 -0.79 -12.35
C ARG A 78 0.90 -0.17 -11.13
N VAL A 79 0.17 -0.03 -10.02
CA VAL A 79 0.72 0.54 -8.78
C VAL A 79 1.77 -0.41 -8.20
N PHE A 80 1.50 -1.71 -8.18
CA PHE A 80 2.42 -2.73 -7.69
C PHE A 80 3.75 -2.71 -8.46
N GLU A 81 3.71 -2.68 -9.80
CA GLU A 81 4.92 -2.61 -10.63
C GLU A 81 5.73 -1.33 -10.36
N LYS A 82 5.07 -0.17 -10.28
CA LYS A 82 5.75 1.11 -10.02
C LYS A 82 6.41 1.16 -8.65
N MET A 83 5.74 0.63 -7.62
CA MET A 83 6.32 0.49 -6.29
C MET A 83 7.53 -0.46 -6.29
N TYR A 84 7.44 -1.58 -7.00
CA TYR A 84 8.50 -2.59 -7.07
C TYR A 84 9.80 -2.00 -7.66
N LEU A 85 9.67 -1.30 -8.79
CA LEU A 85 10.79 -0.66 -9.48
C LEU A 85 11.37 0.51 -8.66
N ALA A 86 10.52 1.37 -8.09
CA ALA A 86 10.98 2.47 -7.24
C ALA A 86 11.73 1.98 -5.98
N GLY A 87 11.34 0.81 -5.46
CA GLY A 87 12.00 0.17 -4.33
C GLY A 87 13.26 -0.61 -4.67
N ASN A 88 13.69 -0.67 -5.95
CA ASN A 88 14.79 -1.54 -6.43
C ASN A 88 14.66 -2.98 -5.92
N MET A 89 13.43 -3.50 -5.83
CA MET A 89 13.15 -4.80 -5.19
C MET A 89 13.57 -6.00 -6.06
N ASP A 90 14.10 -5.73 -7.26
CA ASP A 90 14.83 -6.66 -8.11
C ASP A 90 16.28 -6.90 -7.66
N THR A 91 16.76 -6.13 -6.66
CA THR A 91 18.10 -6.28 -6.11
C THR A 91 18.10 -6.91 -4.70
N PRO A 92 19.12 -7.72 -4.34
CA PRO A 92 19.15 -8.43 -3.07
C PRO A 92 19.08 -7.50 -1.85
N GLY A 93 18.18 -7.82 -0.92
CA GLY A 93 18.09 -7.16 0.38
C GLY A 93 17.29 -5.86 0.41
N MET A 94 16.67 -5.45 -0.69
CA MET A 94 15.89 -4.20 -0.74
C MET A 94 14.51 -4.30 -0.09
N GLY A 95 13.95 -5.49 0.00
CA GLY A 95 12.67 -5.69 0.66
C GLY A 95 11.87 -6.85 0.09
N PHE A 96 10.58 -6.86 0.40
CA PHE A 96 9.60 -7.71 -0.25
C PHE A 96 8.23 -7.02 -0.20
N MET A 97 7.37 -7.37 -1.16
CA MET A 97 6.04 -6.79 -1.32
C MET A 97 5.02 -7.87 -1.64
N TRP A 98 3.80 -7.69 -1.17
CA TRP A 98 2.70 -8.63 -1.38
C TRP A 98 1.38 -7.88 -1.52
N VAL A 99 0.36 -8.60 -1.99
CA VAL A 99 -1.01 -8.11 -2.10
C VAL A 99 -1.90 -8.91 -1.16
N THR A 100 -2.77 -8.21 -0.44
CA THR A 100 -3.83 -8.81 0.38
C THR A 100 -5.18 -8.40 -0.19
N PRO A 101 -6.02 -9.36 -0.65
CA PRO A 101 -7.39 -9.08 -1.04
C PRO A 101 -8.18 -8.52 0.15
N LEU A 102 -8.94 -7.44 -0.07
CA LEU A 102 -9.79 -6.86 0.95
C LEU A 102 -11.25 -7.14 0.63
N GLU A 103 -12.02 -7.58 1.63
CA GLU A 103 -13.47 -7.76 1.45
C GLU A 103 -14.17 -6.39 1.37
N LYS A 104 -13.76 -5.46 2.24
CA LYS A 104 -14.42 -4.16 2.44
C LYS A 104 -13.41 -3.12 2.94
N ALA A 105 -13.57 -1.88 2.50
CA ALA A 105 -12.94 -0.70 3.12
C ALA A 105 -13.99 0.40 3.33
N ALA A 106 -13.73 1.33 4.24
CA ALA A 106 -14.61 2.47 4.50
C ALA A 106 -13.79 3.71 4.83
N THR A 107 -14.22 4.85 4.31
CA THR A 107 -13.63 6.16 4.60
C THR A 107 -14.70 7.24 4.53
N PHE A 108 -14.36 8.45 4.95
CA PHE A 108 -15.22 9.60 4.72
C PHE A 108 -15.26 9.90 3.22
N ILE A 109 -16.46 9.84 2.64
CA ILE A 109 -16.72 10.24 1.26
C ILE A 109 -17.66 11.45 1.34
N PRO A 110 -17.28 12.61 0.75
CA PRO A 110 -18.14 13.77 0.71
C PRO A 110 -19.53 13.44 0.15
N PRO A 111 -20.63 13.93 0.75
CA PRO A 111 -21.99 13.62 0.32
C PRO A 111 -22.22 13.86 -1.18
N GLU A 112 -21.63 14.92 -1.72
CA GLU A 112 -21.75 15.27 -3.15
C GLU A 112 -21.19 14.18 -4.09
N ILE A 113 -20.16 13.44 -3.64
CA ILE A 113 -19.60 12.32 -4.41
C ILE A 113 -20.53 11.09 -4.33
N VAL A 114 -21.09 10.81 -3.16
CA VAL A 114 -22.03 9.70 -2.96
C VAL A 114 -23.26 9.87 -3.84
N GLU A 115 -23.82 11.08 -3.89
CA GLU A 115 -24.97 11.41 -4.75
C GLU A 115 -24.65 11.20 -6.23
N ARG A 116 -23.48 11.65 -6.69
CA ARG A 116 -23.07 11.49 -8.10
C ARG A 116 -22.90 10.01 -8.51
N LEU A 117 -22.32 9.20 -7.63
CA LEU A 117 -22.07 7.78 -7.88
C LEU A 117 -23.37 6.95 -7.85
N THR A 118 -24.31 7.30 -6.97
CA THR A 118 -25.61 6.62 -6.89
C THR A 118 -26.55 6.98 -8.04
N GLN A 119 -26.50 8.22 -8.55
CA GLN A 119 -27.31 8.63 -9.70
C GLN A 119 -26.91 7.95 -11.02
N HIS A 120 -25.63 7.62 -11.22
CA HIS A 120 -25.14 6.90 -12.40
C HIS A 120 -25.36 5.38 -12.35
N HIS A 121 -25.86 4.85 -11.22
CA HIS A 121 -26.13 3.42 -11.03
C HIS A 121 -27.61 3.05 -11.20
N THR A 122 -28.40 3.88 -11.88
CA THR A 122 -29.77 3.51 -12.28
C THR A 122 -29.67 2.36 -13.28
N PRO A 123 -30.09 1.13 -12.94
CA PRO A 123 -30.04 0.01 -13.88
C PRO A 123 -31.08 0.24 -14.98
N GLU A 124 -30.70 0.05 -16.24
CA GLU A 124 -31.65 -0.36 -17.29
C GLU A 124 -32.14 -1.79 -17.03
#